data_AF-A0A7G9FFI5-F1
#
_entry.id   AF-A0A7G9FFI5-F1
#
_cell.length_a   1.000
_cell.length_b   1.000
_cell.length_c   1.000
_cell.angle_alpha   90.00
_cell.angle_beta   90.00
_cell.angle_gamma   90.00
#
_symmetry.space_group_name_H-M   'P 1'
#
loop_
_entity.id
_entity.type
_entity.pdbx_description
1 polymer ?
#
loop_
_entity_poly.entity_id
_entity_poly.type
_entity_poly.pdbx_seq_one_letter_code
_entity_poly.pdbx_strand_id
1 'polypeptide(L)' 'MTLDEIKKLPPLSEKRKKEMEDFKNKDFSDCPKLTREELAEFKPWYAIHPEWAETEKADSENLKISVPQ' A
#
# COMPACT_ATOMS: atom_id res chain seq x y z
N MET A 1 -12.78 -3.32 15.30
CA MET A 1 -11.68 -4.10 15.91
C MET A 1 -10.55 -3.15 16.23
N THR A 2 -10.12 -3.11 17.50
CA THR A 2 -9.03 -2.27 17.97
C THR A 2 -7.71 -3.06 18.00
N LEU A 3 -6.56 -2.37 17.96
CA LEU A 3 -5.24 -3.03 18.05
C LEU A 3 -5.07 -3.86 19.34
N ASP A 4 -5.73 -3.43 20.41
CA ASP A 4 -5.72 -4.12 21.71
C ASP A 4 -6.48 -5.44 21.67
N GLU A 5 -7.55 -5.53 20.87
CA GLU A 5 -8.30 -6.77 20.64
C GLU A 5 -7.52 -7.74 19.75
N ILE A 6 -6.76 -7.24 18.78
CA ILE A 6 -5.96 -8.06 17.86
C ILE A 6 -4.79 -8.75 18.60
N LYS A 7 -4.17 -8.06 19.56
CA LYS A 7 -3.08 -8.63 20.38
C LYS A 7 -3.54 -9.79 21.28
N LYS A 8 -4.83 -9.85 21.61
CA LYS A 8 -5.42 -10.91 22.43
C LYS A 8 -5.76 -12.16 21.62
N LEU A 9 -5.68 -12.10 20.29
CA LEU A 9 -5.94 -13.25 19.43
C LEU A 9 -4.78 -14.25 19.49
N PRO A 10 -5.07 -15.55 19.39
CA PRO A 10 -4.03 -16.57 19.34
C PRO A 10 -3.09 -16.36 18.14
N PRO A 11 -1.79 -16.67 18.28
CA PRO A 11 -0.86 -16.57 17.19
C PRO A 11 -1.26 -17.48 16.03
N LEU A 12 -0.96 -17.04 14.81
CA LEU A 12 -1.15 -17.84 13.59
C LEU A 12 -0.41 -19.18 13.70
N SER A 13 -1.09 -20.26 13.32
CA SER A 13 -0.50 -21.60 13.27
C SER A 13 0.65 -21.67 12.25
N GLU A 14 1.64 -22.52 12.52
CA GLU A 14 2.80 -22.70 11.63
C GLU A 14 2.37 -23.11 10.22
N LYS A 15 1.31 -23.92 10.10
CA LYS A 15 0.70 -24.28 8.81
C LYS A 15 0.26 -23.04 8.03
N ARG A 16 -0.44 -22.11 8.68
CA ARG A 16 -0.97 -20.90 8.04
C ARG A 16 0.11 -19.89 7.69
N LYS A 17 1.18 -19.82 8.49
CA LYS A 17 2.38 -19.04 8.15
C LYS A 17 3.03 -19.58 6.88
N LYS A 18 3.22 -20.90 6.80
CA LYS A 18 3.79 -21.54 5.62
C LYS A 18 2.91 -21.35 4.37
N GLU A 19 1.59 -21.47 4.51
CA GLU A 19 0.65 -21.18 3.41
C GLU A 19 0.77 -19.72 2.93
N MET A 20 0.95 -18.75 3.83
CA MET A 20 1.18 -17.35 3.45
C MET A 20 2.54 -17.14 2.75
N GLU A 21 3.58 -17.84 3.17
CA GLU A 21 4.91 -17.77 2.55
C GLU A 21 4.95 -18.44 1.17
N ASP A 22 4.24 -19.56 1.00
CA ASP A 22 4.08 -20.28 -0.27
C ASP A 22 3.09 -19.59 -1.21
N PHE A 23 2.25 -18.68 -0.70
CA PHE A 23 1.30 -17.90 -1.49
C PHE A 23 2.04 -16.88 -2.38
N LYS A 24 2.60 -17.37 -3.49
CA LYS A 24 3.04 -16.53 -4.60
C LYS A 24 1.84 -16.31 -5.51
N ASN A 25 1.15 -15.18 -5.35
CA ASN A 25 0.20 -14.74 -6.36
C ASN A 25 0.97 -14.46 -7.66
N LYS A 26 0.84 -15.36 -8.63
CA LYS A 26 1.54 -15.29 -9.93
C LYS A 26 0.57 -15.08 -11.09
N ASP A 27 -0.73 -15.20 -10.85
CA ASP A 27 -1.72 -15.04 -11.90
C ASP A 27 -2.26 -13.61 -11.87
N PHE A 28 -1.63 -12.77 -12.70
CA PHE A 28 -2.10 -11.42 -13.01
C PHE A 28 -2.76 -11.39 -14.38
N SER A 29 -3.20 -12.55 -14.90
CA SER A 29 -3.78 -12.68 -16.23
C SER A 29 -5.09 -11.92 -16.34
N ASP A 30 -5.85 -11.87 -15.24
CA ASP A 30 -7.10 -11.12 -15.10
C ASP A 30 -6.87 -9.62 -14.83
N CYS A 31 -5.63 -9.21 -14.49
CA CYS A 31 -5.32 -7.82 -14.18
C CYS A 31 -5.12 -7.04 -15.48
N PRO A 32 -5.99 -6.05 -15.81
CA PRO A 32 -5.83 -5.25 -17.01
C PRO A 32 -4.49 -4.51 -16.93
N LYS A 33 -3.62 -4.76 -17.91
CA LYS A 33 -2.35 -4.05 -18.03
C LYS A 33 -2.64 -2.65 -18.52
N LEU A 34 -2.49 -1.66 -17.65
CA LEU A 34 -2.50 -0.27 -18.11
C LEU A 34 -1.35 -0.05 -19.09
N THR A 35 -1.67 0.55 -20.22
CA THR A 35 -0.69 1.04 -21.18
C THR A 35 0.00 2.30 -20.64
N ARG A 36 1.15 2.67 -21.22
CA ARG A 36 1.86 3.90 -20.83
C ARG A 36 1.03 5.16 -21.09
N GLU A 37 0.15 5.10 -22.10
CA GLU A 37 -0.74 6.18 -22.49
C GLU A 37 -1.82 6.39 -21.42
N GLU A 38 -2.45 5.31 -20.96
CA GLU A 38 -3.43 5.37 -19.87
C GLU A 38 -2.81 5.83 -18.56
N LEU A 39 -1.57 5.42 -18.26
CA LEU A 39 -0.85 5.91 -17.07
C LEU A 39 -0.57 7.42 -17.11
N ALA A 40 -0.38 7.99 -18.30
CA ALA A 40 -0.12 9.42 -18.46
C ALA A 40 -1.37 10.28 -18.23
N GLU A 41 -2.57 9.69 -18.29
CA GLU A 41 -3.83 10.38 -17.98
C GLU A 41 -4.06 10.56 -16.48
N PHE A 42 -3.37 9.79 -15.63
CA PHE A 42 -3.47 9.94 -14.19
C PHE A 42 -2.79 11.23 -13.75
N LYS A 43 -3.62 12.18 -13.31
CA LYS A 43 -3.12 13.39 -12.68
C LYS A 43 -2.54 13.06 -11.30
N PRO A 44 -1.52 13.80 -10.85
CA PRO A 44 -1.03 13.68 -9.48
C PRO A 44 -2.16 13.90 -8.48
N TRP A 45 -2.15 13.15 -7.39
CA TRP A 45 -3.21 13.19 -6.37
C TRP A 45 -3.51 14.62 -5.84
N TYR A 46 -2.47 15.43 -5.61
CA TYR A 46 -2.61 16.82 -5.16
C TYR A 46 -3.31 17.74 -6.17
N ALA A 47 -3.32 17.38 -7.46
CA ALA A 47 -4.03 18.12 -8.50
C ALA A 47 -5.51 17.71 -8.61
N ILE A 48 -5.88 16.55 -8.06
CA ILE A 48 -7.26 16.02 -8.06
C ILE A 48 -7.97 16.41 -6.76
N HIS A 49 -7.26 16.39 -5.62
CA HIS A 49 -7.80 16.69 -4.30
C HIS A 49 -7.01 17.83 -3.63
N PRO A 50 -7.20 19.09 -4.08
CA PRO A 50 -6.48 20.24 -3.53
C PRO A 50 -6.78 20.46 -2.04
N GLU A 51 -7.94 20.03 -1.56
CA GLU A 51 -8.36 20.11 -0.15
C GLU A 51 -7.52 19.23 0.79
N TRP A 52 -6.81 18.21 0.27
CA TRP A 52 -5.93 17.34 1.06
C TRP A 52 -4.45 17.75 0.94
N ALA A 53 -4.11 18.67 0.05
CA ALA A 53 -2.74 19.16 -0.11
C ALA A 53 -2.25 19.92 1.15
N GLU A 54 -3.15 20.53 1.91
CA GLU A 54 -2.81 21.21 3.17
C GLU A 54 -2.42 20.23 4.29
N THR A 55 -2.95 19.00 4.27
CA THR A 55 -2.58 17.96 5.26
C THR A 55 -1.21 17.32 5.01
N GLU A 56 -0.65 17.42 3.80
CA GLU A 56 0.66 16.84 3.46
C GLU A 56 1.83 17.62 4.08
N LYS A 57 1.71 18.93 4.29
CA LYS A 57 2.78 19.74 4.89
C LYS A 57 3.10 19.37 6.34
N ALA A 58 2.15 18.76 7.06
CA ALA A 58 2.38 18.30 8.43
C ALA A 58 3.08 16.91 8.48
N ASP A 59 2.88 16.07 7.46
CA ASP A 59 3.40 14.70 7.42
C ASP A 59 4.77 14.61 6.70
N SER A 60 5.01 15.47 5.72
CA SER A 60 6.27 15.57 4.97
C SER A 60 7.48 16.03 5.82
N GLU A 61 7.26 16.75 6.92
CA GLU A 61 8.34 17.05 7.89
C GLU A 61 8.80 15.80 8.67
N ASN A 62 7.94 14.78 8.80
CA ASN A 62 8.21 13.55 9.55
C ASN A 62 8.70 12.38 8.68
N LEU A 63 8.50 12.42 7.36
CA LEU A 63 8.85 11.32 6.46
C LEU A 63 10.13 11.60 5.65
N LYS A 64 11.27 11.80 6.34
CA LYS A 64 12.60 11.78 5.71
C LYS A 64 12.99 10.33 5.39
N ILE A 65 12.45 9.78 4.30
CA ILE A 65 12.94 8.51 3.75
C ILE A 65 14.14 8.83 2.86
N SER A 66 15.33 8.55 3.38
CA SER A 66 16.57 8.57 2.59
C SER A 66 16.53 7.45 1.56
N VAL A 67 16.37 7.78 0.29
CA VAL A 67 16.56 6.81 -0.81
C VAL A 67 18.05 6.83 -1.19
N PRO A 68 18.80 5.73 -1.06
CA PRO A 68 20.17 5.65 -1.53
C PRO A 68 20.23 5.62 -3.07
N GLN A 69 21.19 6.35 -3.64
CA GLN A 69 21.50 6.43 -5.07
C GLN A 69 22.07 5.13 -5.63
#